data_AF-A0A4R2SYD4-F1
#
_entry.id   AF-A0A4R2SYD4-F1
#
_cell.length_a   1.000
_cell.length_b   1.000
_cell.length_c   1.000
_cell.angle_alpha   90.00
_cell.angle_beta   90.00
_cell.angle_gamma   90.00
#
_symmetry.space_group_name_H-M   'P 1'
#
loop_
_entity.id
_entity.type
_entity.pdbx_description
1 polymer ?
#
loop_
_entity_poly.entity_id
_entity_poly.type
_entity_poly.pdbx_seq_one_letter_code
_entity_poly.pdbx_strand_id
1 'polypeptide(L)'
;MSKPLQCKAEEAKVCCCVDVGTVIDNSDCAVDFEQVYATEQDAQTALAYLTEKANEAAADPIEISSTIKAVEGGYQLTANFAFEYQAESMIFQLSTR
;
A
#
# COMPACT_ATOMS: atom_id res chain seq x y z
N MET A 1 29.68 -46.56 -0.08
CA MET A 1 28.48 -46.48 -0.94
C MET A 1 27.35 -46.16 0.04
N SER A 2 26.70 -45.00 0.06
CA SER A 2 26.14 -44.26 -1.07
C SER A 2 25.93 -42.79 -0.68
N LYS A 3 26.38 -41.88 -1.54
CA LYS A 3 25.76 -40.56 -1.77
C LYS A 3 24.66 -40.82 -2.84
N PRO A 4 23.66 -39.95 -3.09
CA PRO A 4 23.50 -38.56 -2.61
C PRO A 4 22.05 -38.21 -2.19
N LEU A 5 21.87 -37.08 -1.51
CA LEU A 5 20.71 -36.23 -1.78
C LEU A 5 21.20 -34.79 -1.82
N GLN A 6 21.38 -34.31 -3.04
CA GLN A 6 21.48 -32.89 -3.33
C GLN A 6 20.09 -32.29 -3.12
N CYS A 7 19.91 -31.57 -2.02
CA CYS A 7 18.80 -30.65 -1.90
C CYS A 7 19.24 -29.35 -2.58
N LYS A 8 18.76 -29.13 -3.80
CA LYS A 8 18.76 -27.83 -4.47
C LYS A 8 17.89 -26.90 -3.63
N ALA A 9 18.51 -26.06 -2.81
CA ALA A 9 17.86 -24.90 -2.22
C ALA A 9 17.87 -23.79 -3.28
N GLU A 10 16.92 -23.87 -4.20
CA GLU A 10 16.67 -22.84 -5.19
C GLU A 10 15.16 -22.55 -5.12
N GLU A 11 14.77 -21.82 -4.08
CA GLU A 11 13.42 -21.34 -3.87
C GLU A 11 13.50 -19.82 -3.65
N ALA A 12 13.24 -19.12 -4.75
CA ALA A 12 12.66 -17.79 -4.83
C ALA A 12 13.06 -16.77 -3.76
N LYS A 13 14.22 -16.12 -3.97
CA LYS A 13 14.43 -14.76 -3.49
C LYS A 13 13.73 -13.79 -4.44
N VAL A 14 12.41 -13.58 -4.28
CA VAL A 14 11.75 -12.31 -4.61
C VAL A 14 10.60 -12.10 -3.63
N CYS A 15 10.95 -11.45 -2.52
CA CYS A 15 10.14 -10.39 -1.92
C CYS A 15 8.64 -10.66 -1.72
N CYS A 16 8.30 -11.52 -0.76
CA CYS A 16 7.05 -11.36 0.01
C CYS A 16 7.17 -10.19 0.99
N CYS A 17 7.59 -9.02 0.51
CA CYS A 17 7.44 -7.77 1.24
C CYS A 17 6.38 -6.96 0.50
N VAL A 18 5.13 -7.40 0.57
CA VAL A 18 4.09 -6.43 0.89
C VAL A 18 4.23 -6.15 2.38
N ASP A 19 5.37 -5.53 2.73
CA ASP A 19 5.49 -4.75 3.94
C ASP A 19 4.62 -3.53 3.62
N VAL A 20 3.30 -3.72 3.75
CA VAL A 20 2.39 -2.59 3.80
C VAL A 20 2.76 -1.93 5.11
N GLY A 21 3.69 -0.98 5.01
CA GLY A 21 4.07 -0.09 6.09
C GLY A 21 2.89 0.83 6.38
N THR A 22 1.74 0.26 6.76
CA THR A 22 0.75 0.99 7.53
C THR A 22 1.41 1.17 8.89
N VAL A 23 2.22 2.20 9.02
CA VAL A 23 2.62 2.72 10.31
C VAL A 23 1.32 3.25 10.92
N ILE A 24 0.62 2.39 11.65
CA ILE A 24 -0.60 2.77 12.35
C ILE A 24 -0.17 3.60 13.56
N ASP A 25 0.03 4.90 13.36
CA ASP A 25 -0.13 5.82 14.48
C ASP A 25 -1.62 5.82 14.83
N ASN A 26 -1.97 5.01 15.84
CA ASN A 26 -3.34 4.75 16.25
C ASN A 26 -4.07 5.97 16.85
N SER A 27 -3.43 7.16 16.86
CA SER A 27 -3.98 8.39 17.41
C SER A 27 -4.50 9.36 16.35
N ASP A 28 -4.14 9.17 15.08
CA ASP A 28 -4.53 10.07 14.01
C ASP A 28 -5.59 9.39 13.14
N CYS A 29 -6.66 10.11 12.79
CA CYS A 29 -7.68 9.62 11.84
C CYS A 29 -7.10 9.49 10.41
N ALA A 30 -5.80 9.25 10.26
CA ALA A 30 -5.09 9.17 9.01
C ALA A 30 -4.69 7.73 8.66
N VAL A 31 -4.61 7.45 7.37
CA VAL A 31 -4.14 6.18 6.82
C VAL A 31 -3.00 6.44 5.87
N ASP A 32 -1.82 5.96 6.22
CA ASP A 32 -0.64 5.98 5.35
C ASP A 32 -0.61 4.76 4.43
N PHE A 33 -0.32 5.01 3.17
CA PHE A 33 -0.20 4.03 2.12
C PHE A 33 1.13 4.21 1.39
N GLU A 34 1.90 3.13 1.27
CA GLU A 34 3.12 3.11 0.48
C GLU A 34 3.23 1.82 -0.32
N GLN A 35 3.39 1.95 -1.65
CA GLN A 35 3.59 0.81 -2.53
C GLN A 35 4.41 1.19 -3.77
N VAL A 36 5.31 0.29 -4.18
CA VAL A 36 6.05 0.40 -5.44
C VAL A 36 5.31 -0.35 -6.54
N TYR A 37 5.04 0.35 -7.64
CA TYR A 37 4.40 -0.17 -8.83
C TYR A 37 5.39 -0.25 -9.99
N ALA A 38 5.13 -1.15 -10.94
CA ALA A 38 6.01 -1.34 -12.09
C ALA A 38 6.06 -0.12 -13.04
N THR A 39 4.96 0.63 -13.12
CA THR A 39 4.84 1.81 -14.00
C THR A 39 4.17 2.97 -13.28
N GLU A 40 4.43 4.19 -13.74
CA GLU A 40 3.78 5.39 -13.22
C GLU A 40 2.26 5.33 -13.37
N GLN A 41 1.79 4.80 -14.51
CA GLN A 41 0.35 4.66 -14.78
C GLN A 41 -0.34 3.71 -13.80
N ASP A 42 0.34 2.64 -13.39
CA ASP A 42 -0.16 1.69 -12.40
C ASP A 42 -0.27 2.35 -11.01
N ALA A 43 0.74 3.14 -10.64
CA ALA A 43 0.71 3.96 -9.43
C ALA A 43 -0.42 5.02 -9.45
N GLN A 44 -0.63 5.68 -10.59
CA GLN A 44 -1.71 6.65 -10.77
C GLN A 44 -3.09 5.99 -10.71
N THR A 45 -3.22 4.78 -11.28
CA THR A 45 -4.46 4.00 -11.25
C THR A 45 -4.79 3.58 -9.82
N ALA A 46 -3.78 3.09 -9.08
CA ALA A 46 -3.95 2.75 -7.67
C ALA A 46 -4.32 3.97 -6.82
N LEU A 47 -3.66 5.12 -7.04
CA LEU A 47 -3.99 6.36 -6.35
C LEU A 47 -5.44 6.79 -6.61
N ALA A 48 -5.91 6.71 -7.87
CA ALA A 48 -7.29 7.05 -8.22
C ALA A 48 -8.29 6.11 -7.53
N TYR A 49 -8.02 4.80 -7.52
CA TYR A 49 -8.84 3.82 -6.82
C TYR A 49 -8.90 4.05 -5.30
N LEU A 50 -7.74 4.28 -4.66
CA LEU A 50 -7.68 4.58 -3.23
C LEU A 50 -8.40 5.89 -2.90
N THR A 51 -8.23 6.91 -3.73
CA THR A 51 -8.94 8.18 -3.58
C THR A 51 -10.46 7.99 -3.67
N GLU A 52 -10.95 7.22 -4.64
CA GLU A 52 -12.38 6.90 -4.75
C GLU A 52 -12.88 6.18 -3.49
N LYS A 53 -12.17 5.13 -3.04
CA LYS A 53 -12.55 4.37 -1.84
C LYS A 53 -12.55 5.23 -0.58
N ALA A 54 -11.61 6.16 -0.47
CA ALA A 54 -11.53 7.07 0.66
C ALA A 54 -12.71 8.06 0.67
N ASN A 55 -13.13 8.56 -0.50
CA ASN A 55 -14.32 9.39 -0.64
C ASN A 55 -15.62 8.60 -0.41
N GLU A 56 -15.69 7.32 -0.77
CA GLU A 56 -16.85 6.47 -0.46
C GLU A 56 -16.96 6.13 1.04
N ALA A 57 -15.82 6.03 1.73
CA ALA A 57 -15.75 5.74 3.15
C ALA A 57 -16.08 6.94 4.03
N ALA A 58 -15.85 8.15 3.54
CA ALA A 58 -16.10 9.39 4.24
C ALA A 58 -17.47 9.99 3.90
N ALA A 59 -18.10 10.67 4.86
CA ALA A 59 -19.31 11.43 4.60
C ALA A 59 -19.00 12.84 4.05
N ASP A 60 -17.85 13.37 4.42
CA ASP A 60 -17.36 14.72 4.12
C ASP A 60 -16.05 14.65 3.30
N PRO A 61 -15.68 15.72 2.58
CA PRO A 61 -14.42 15.74 1.83
C PRO A 61 -13.22 15.60 2.76
N ILE A 62 -12.36 14.63 2.48
CA ILE A 62 -11.17 14.34 3.28
C ILE A 62 -9.91 14.98 2.70
N GLU A 63 -8.90 15.19 3.54
CA GLU A 63 -7.59 15.65 3.10
C GLU A 63 -6.76 14.46 2.59
N ILE A 64 -6.33 14.54 1.33
CA ILE A 64 -5.54 13.49 0.68
C ILE A 64 -4.24 14.10 0.18
N SER A 65 -3.12 13.63 0.71
CA SER A 65 -1.78 13.99 0.26
C SER A 65 -1.14 12.79 -0.42
N SER A 66 -0.69 12.93 -1.66
CA SER A 66 -0.05 11.83 -2.37
C SER A 66 1.12 12.29 -3.22
N THR A 67 2.06 11.38 -3.46
CA THR A 67 3.25 11.64 -4.25
C THR A 67 3.69 10.36 -4.94
N ILE A 68 3.98 10.44 -6.23
CA ILE A 68 4.54 9.35 -7.03
C ILE A 68 5.96 9.74 -7.41
N LYS A 69 6.94 8.90 -7.10
CA LYS A 69 8.36 9.11 -7.44
C LYS A 69 8.93 7.89 -8.13
N ALA A 70 9.74 8.11 -9.16
CA ALA A 70 10.55 7.03 -9.74
C ALA A 70 11.60 6.55 -8.72
N VAL A 71 11.66 5.25 -8.50
CA VAL A 71 12.58 4.58 -7.57
C VAL A 71 13.28 3.42 -8.27
N GLU A 72 14.30 2.85 -7.65
CA GLU A 72 14.95 1.64 -8.18
C GLU A 72 13.92 0.49 -8.17
N GLY A 73 13.52 0.04 -9.37
CA GLY A 73 12.54 -1.04 -9.54
C GLY A 73 11.11 -0.59 -9.90
N GLY A 74 10.84 0.71 -10.06
CA GLY A 74 9.53 1.19 -10.52
C GLY A 74 9.18 2.60 -10.07
N TYR A 75 7.94 2.79 -9.66
CA TYR A 75 7.38 4.06 -9.17
C TYR A 75 6.76 3.83 -7.79
N GLN A 76 7.28 4.52 -6.78
CA GLN A 76 6.75 4.50 -5.42
C GLN A 76 5.61 5.51 -5.32
N LEU A 77 4.42 5.02 -4.99
CA LEU A 77 3.30 5.82 -4.51
C LEU A 77 3.40 5.89 -2.99
N THR A 78 3.44 7.11 -2.46
CA THR A 78 3.23 7.40 -1.04
C THR A 78 1.98 8.27 -0.94
N ALA A 79 0.99 7.86 -0.16
CA ALA A 79 -0.24 8.61 0.08
C ALA A 79 -0.64 8.60 1.55
N ASN A 80 -1.25 9.67 2.00
CA ASN A 80 -1.83 9.85 3.32
C ASN A 80 -3.28 10.33 3.14
N PHE A 81 -4.20 9.63 3.79
CA PHE A 81 -5.64 9.91 3.76
C PHE A 81 -6.06 10.30 5.18
N ALA A 82 -6.31 11.58 5.43
CA ALA A 82 -6.72 12.10 6.72
C ALA A 82 -8.25 12.26 6.77
N PHE A 83 -8.88 11.38 7.55
CA PHE A 83 -10.33 11.35 7.79
C PHE A 83 -10.71 12.21 8.99
N GLU A 84 -11.97 12.62 9.08
CA GLU A 84 -12.47 13.34 10.26
C GLU A 84 -12.79 12.39 11.42
N TYR A 85 -13.26 11.17 11.10
CA TYR A 85 -13.65 10.17 12.07
C TYR A 85 -12.89 8.85 11.90
N GLN A 86 -12.55 8.25 13.04
CA GLN A 86 -11.91 6.94 13.10
C GLN A 86 -12.75 5.84 12.41
N ALA A 87 -14.08 5.96 12.41
CA ALA A 87 -14.94 5.02 11.71
C ALA A 87 -14.71 5.02 10.19
N GLU A 88 -14.49 6.20 9.60
CA GLU A 88 -14.27 6.36 8.16
C GLU A 88 -12.91 5.76 7.77
N SER A 89 -11.87 6.00 8.56
CA SER A 89 -10.55 5.39 8.33
C SER A 89 -10.61 3.86 8.41
N MET A 90 -11.42 3.30 9.33
CA MET A 90 -11.68 1.85 9.40
C MET A 90 -12.46 1.33 8.18
N ILE A 91 -13.52 2.03 7.73
CA ILE A 91 -14.29 1.63 6.54
C ILE A 91 -13.41 1.64 5.29
N PHE A 92 -12.57 2.67 5.14
CA PHE A 92 -11.60 2.77 4.05
C PHE A 92 -10.64 1.58 4.05
N GLN A 93 -9.98 1.31 5.18
CA GLN A 93 -9.05 0.18 5.30
C GLN A 93 -9.70 -1.17 5.02
N LEU A 94 -10.97 -1.37 5.39
CA LEU A 94 -11.70 -2.59 5.07
C LEU A 94 -12.04 -2.71 3.58
N SER A 95 -12.15 -1.58 2.88
CA SER A 95 -12.49 -1.53 1.46
C SER A 95 -11.27 -1.69 0.54
N THR A 96 -10.06 -1.46 1.06
CA THR A 96 -8.78 -1.56 0.33
C THR A 96 -7.97 -2.81 0.69
N ARG A 97 -8.61 -3.77 1.37
CA ARG A 97 -8.04 -5.04 1.83
C ARG A 97 -8.08 -6.14 0.78
#